data_AF-A0A1V6JWI7-F1
#
_entry.id   AF-A0A1V6JWI7-F1
#
_cell.length_a   1.000
_cell.length_b   1.000
_cell.length_c   1.000
_cell.angle_alpha   90.00
_cell.angle_beta   90.00
_cell.angle_gamma   90.00
#
_symmetry.space_group_name_H-M   'P 1'
#
loop_
_entity.id
_entity.type
_entity.pdbx_description
1 polymer ?
#
loop_
_entity_poly.entity_id
_entity_poly.type
_entity_poly.pdbx_seq_one_letter_code
_entity_poly.pdbx_strand_id
1 'polypeptide(L)' 'MNRDRRLTIVLTTESLEEARAICHRVAVVDGGEVVALDTPDTLCAVMGMDDAAPGFDDTA' A
#
# COMPACT_ATOMS: atom_id res chain seq x y z
N MET A 1 -18.57 -8.26 -3.67
CA MET A 1 -18.62 -8.76 -5.07
C MET A 1 -17.61 -9.90 -5.35
N ASN A 2 -16.31 -9.79 -4.99
CA ASN A 2 -15.36 -10.91 -5.17
C ASN A 2 -15.52 -12.07 -4.18
N ARG A 3 -16.01 -11.80 -2.96
CA ARG A 3 -16.09 -12.79 -1.87
C ARG A 3 -17.05 -13.95 -2.19
N ASP A 4 -18.11 -13.70 -2.95
CA ASP A 4 -19.12 -14.70 -3.35
C ASP A 4 -18.70 -15.56 -4.55
N ARG A 5 -17.74 -15.10 -5.37
CA ARG A 5 -17.31 -15.78 -6.61
C ARG A 5 -15.92 -16.43 -6.51
N ARG A 6 -15.23 -16.29 -5.37
CA ARG A 6 -13.86 -16.79 -5.13
C ARG A 6 -12.87 -16.42 -6.25
N LEU A 7 -12.97 -15.18 -6.75
CA LEU A 7 -12.08 -14.68 -7.79
C LEU A 7 -10.82 -14.09 -7.16
N THR A 8 -9.65 -14.49 -7.67
CA THR A 8 -8.35 -13.89 -7.32
C THR A 8 -8.01 -12.87 -8.40
N ILE A 9 -7.75 -11.63 -7.99
CA ILE A 9 -7.38 -10.53 -8.90
C ILE A 9 -5.98 -10.07 -8.52
N VAL A 10 -5.11 -9.93 -9.52
CA VAL A 10 -3.77 -9.36 -9.38
C VAL A 10 -3.77 -8.05 -10.14
N LEU A 11 -3.32 -6.98 -9.50
CA LEU A 11 -3.16 -5.65 -10.07
C LEU A 11 -1.77 -5.11 -9.77
N THR A 12 -1.23 -4.31 -10.68
CA THR A 12 0.07 -3.64 -10.54
C THR A 12 -0.17 -2.14 -10.57
N THR A 13 0.30 -1.43 -9.55
CA THR A 13 0.28 0.02 -9.47
C THR A 13 1.61 0.49 -8.88
N GLU A 14 2.03 1.70 -9.24
CA GLU A 14 3.16 2.39 -8.60
C GLU A 14 2.71 3.18 -7.36
N SER A 15 1.40 3.26 -7.09
CA SER A 15 0.83 3.99 -5.95
C SER A 15 0.40 3.05 -4.82
N LEU A 16 1.08 3.15 -3.68
CA LEU A 16 0.69 2.41 -2.48
C LEU A 16 -0.64 2.91 -1.89
N GLU A 17 -0.98 4.19 -2.07
CA GLU A 17 -2.25 4.78 -1.62
C GLU A 17 -3.45 4.15 -2.34
N GLU A 18 -3.37 4.00 -3.65
CA GLU A 18 -4.42 3.35 -4.45
C GLU A 18 -4.52 1.86 -4.12
N ALA A 19 -3.37 1.20 -3.95
CA ALA A 19 -3.32 -0.20 -3.52
C ALA A 19 -3.94 -0.41 -2.13
N ARG A 20 -3.79 0.55 -1.21
CA ARG A 20 -4.40 0.50 0.13
C ARG A 20 -5.92 0.53 0.10
N ALA A 21 -6.52 1.30 -0.82
CA ALA A 21 -7.98 1.41 -0.93
C ALA A 21 -8.65 0.12 -1.47
N ILE A 22 -7.91 -0.69 -2.24
CA ILE A 22 -8.48 -1.79 -3.03
C ILE A 22 -7.98 -3.18 -2.57
N CYS A 23 -6.72 -3.28 -2.13
CA CYS A 23 -6.05 -4.55 -1.88
C CYS A 23 -6.04 -4.95 -0.40
N HIS A 24 -6.13 -6.25 -0.14
CA HIS A 24 -5.89 -6.82 1.19
C HIS A 24 -4.40 -7.06 1.50
N ARG A 25 -3.57 -7.20 0.46
CA ARG A 25 -2.12 -7.44 0.53
C ARG A 25 -1.43 -6.82 -0.67
N VAL A 26 -0.18 -6.39 -0.49
CA VAL A 26 0.64 -5.76 -1.53
C VAL A 26 2.01 -6.41 -1.55
N ALA A 27 2.51 -6.69 -2.75
CA ALA A 27 3.87 -7.15 -2.99
C ALA A 27 4.69 -5.99 -3.58
N VAL A 28 5.87 -5.74 -3.03
CA VAL A 28 6.83 -4.78 -3.58
C VAL A 28 7.81 -5.56 -4.43
N VAL A 29 7.94 -5.18 -5.69
CA VAL A 29 8.83 -5.83 -6.65
C VAL A 29 9.93 -4.86 -7.04
N ASP A 30 11.17 -5.27 -6.88
CA ASP A 30 12.35 -4.54 -7.33
C ASP A 30 13.30 -5.52 -8.05
N GLY A 31 13.89 -5.10 -9.17
CA GLY A 31 14.79 -5.94 -9.95
C GLY A 31 14.20 -7.26 -10.47
N GLY A 32 12.87 -7.39 -10.52
CA GLY A 32 12.19 -8.64 -10.91
C GLY A 32 11.94 -9.62 -9.75
N GLU A 33 12.31 -9.26 -8.53
CA GLU A 33 12.14 -10.07 -7.33
C GLU A 33 11.16 -9.43 -6.35
N VAL A 34 10.42 -10.26 -5.60
CA VAL A 34 9.53 -9.77 -4.53
C VAL A 34 10.38 -9.47 -3.29
N VAL A 35 10.57 -8.18 -3.00
CA VAL A 35 11.40 -7.72 -1.86
C VAL A 35 10.59 -7.52 -0.59
N ALA A 36 9.27 -7.33 -0.69
CA ALA A 36 8.37 -7.28 0.47
C ALA A 36 6.97 -7.77 0.11
N LEU A 37 6.26 -8.36 1.08
CA LEU A 37 4.88 -8.83 0.91
C LEU A 37 4.14 -8.77 2.24
N ASP A 38 3.27 -7.78 2.40
CA ASP A 38 2.48 -7.60 3.61
C ASP A 38 1.15 -6.88 3.32
N THR A 39 0.43 -6.47 4.35
CA THR A 39 -0.68 -5.52 4.25
C THR A 39 -0.16 -4.14 3.86
N PRO A 40 -0.94 -3.34 3.11
CA PRO A 40 -0.55 -1.99 2.74
C PRO A 40 -0.26 -1.09 3.96
N ASP A 41 -1.02 -1.22 5.06
CA ASP A 41 -0.78 -0.44 6.28
C ASP A 41 0.58 -0.77 6.93
N THR A 42 0.95 -2.06 6.96
CA THR A 42 2.28 -2.45 7.44
C THR A 42 3.37 -1.85 6.56
N LEU A 43 3.25 -1.96 5.23
CA LEU A 43 4.24 -1.41 4.30
C LEU A 43 4.40 0.11 4.44
N CYS A 44 3.31 0.86 4.59
CA CYS A 44 3.37 2.30 4.85
C CYS A 44 4.18 2.62 6.11
N ALA A 45 3.92 1.91 7.22
CA ALA A 45 4.63 2.10 8.47
C ALA A 45 6.14 1.77 8.37
N VAL A 46 6.52 0.69 7.65
CA VAL A 46 7.95 0.35 7.51
C VAL A 46 8.69 1.29 6.55
N MET A 47 7.98 1.83 5.55
CA MET A 47 8.55 2.74 4.56
C MET A 47 8.58 4.21 5.02
N GLY A 48 8.05 4.51 6.20
CA GLY A 48 7.92 5.88 6.69
C GLY A 48 6.96 6.72 5.84
N MET A 49 6.03 6.07 5.14
CA MET A 49 4.93 6.70 4.42
C MET A 49 3.77 6.98 5.39
N ASP A 50 4.10 7.60 6.52
CA ASP A 50 3.09 8.06 7.46
C ASP A 50 2.43 9.30 6.86
N ASP A 51 1.11 9.22 6.66
CA ASP A 51 0.22 10.33 6.28
C ASP A 51 0.12 11.40 7.40
N ALA A 52 1.15 11.55 8.24
CA ALA A 52 1.28 12.70 9.10
C ALA A 52 1.42 13.90 8.18
N ALA A 53 0.27 14.50 7.85
CA ALA A 53 0.20 15.83 7.29
C ALA A 53 1.27 16.66 7.99
N PRO A 54 2.18 17.33 7.27
CA PRO A 54 3.14 18.20 7.91
C PRO A 54 2.29 19.12 8.79
N GLY A 55 2.46 19.01 10.10
CA GLY A 55 1.87 19.96 11.02
C GLY A 55 2.43 21.29 10.57
N PHE A 56 1.63 22.06 9.84
CA PHE A 56 1.88 23.47 9.69
C PHE A 56 1.71 24.03 11.10
N ASP A 57 2.83 24.09 11.83
CA ASP A 57 2.98 24.98 12.96
C ASP A 57 2.96 26.39 12.38
N ASP A 58 1.75 26.90 12.20
CA ASP A 58 1.48 28.29 11.87
C ASP A 58 1.71 29.13 13.14
N THR A 59 2.98 29.18 13.54
CA THR A 59 3.49 30.06 14.59
C THR A 59 4.67 30.85 14.02
N ALA A 60 4.38 31.93 13.28
CA ALA A 60 5.17 33.18 13.26
C ALA A 60 4.50 34.26 12.39
#